data_AF-A0AA86QTJ3-F1
#
_entry.id   AF-A0AA86QTJ3-F1
#
_cell.length_a   1.000
_cell.length_b   1.000
_cell.length_c   1.000
_cell.angle_alpha   90.00
_cell.angle_beta   90.00
_cell.angle_gamma   90.00
#
_symmetry.space_group_name_H-M   'P 1'
#
loop_
_entity.id
_entity.type
_entity.pdbx_description
1 polymer ?
#
loop_
_entity_poly.entity_id
_entity_poly.type
_entity_poly.pdbx_seq_one_letter_code
_entity_poly.pdbx_strand_id
1 'polypeptide(L)'
;MTQDFIRLLDAMGIPKADQALYLLRFHNDPEGELRSLQQNYQQGYVRTDKQTLINRHTKMRADYEIRSKKQLKNVLSSAGDPVSLKNLCQTSVEKLKSIQIKDLVPKTIMTDTILWGIQISKPVQMVGVTFVIEDDQHDAIDVIIYNQLPTNSPIKKVDQLLFPGCKIGIKNPYLRCCSDGNYILRNDNPCNIIIKRPNELIEENKNNSALAALSENKIEKKVEEIAKIPLAEYYGPVIIKVTGKNCRGLFASKNIARGTNIVVERSLGNNNENANNFVMLNIVGNNVNTNSQSNLNNMLVIEQTNNEILRAKLNCLYAGNMRTDCPNIKQIRLNNFKDFDTSFVSAETIYQIVKLNSFGGEKEQQEQCYLLFIISFVNHAKEPNAYLFQEGEFHILKALKNIKADEEITIDYVCGVQNRKETLLTWGITRE
;
A
#
# COMPACT_ATOMS: atom_id res chain seq x y z
N MET A 1 23.03 29.11 -15.15
CA MET A 1 23.06 27.65 -15.37
C MET A 1 22.29 26.87 -14.32
N THR A 2 22.73 26.76 -13.05
CA THR A 2 22.01 25.91 -12.07
C THR A 2 20.59 26.42 -11.74
N GLN A 3 20.38 27.74 -11.65
CA GLN A 3 19.04 28.31 -11.45
C GLN A 3 18.14 28.17 -12.69
N ASP A 4 18.69 28.29 -13.90
CA ASP A 4 17.96 28.11 -15.16
C ASP A 4 17.58 26.64 -15.35
N PHE A 5 18.46 25.72 -14.94
CA PHE A 5 18.20 24.29 -14.90
C PHE A 5 17.07 23.97 -13.92
N ILE A 6 17.10 24.49 -12.69
CA ILE A 6 16.01 24.31 -11.71
C ILE A 6 14.69 24.87 -12.25
N ARG A 7 14.70 26.06 -12.85
CA ARG A 7 13.49 26.62 -13.50
C ARG A 7 12.97 25.75 -14.63
N LEU A 8 13.85 25.11 -15.41
CA LEU A 8 13.46 24.15 -16.44
C LEU A 8 12.86 22.87 -15.82
N LEU A 9 13.46 22.32 -14.76
CA LEU A 9 12.92 21.19 -14.02
C LEU A 9 11.53 21.52 -13.44
N ASP A 10 11.34 22.73 -12.90
CA ASP A 10 10.06 23.23 -12.40
C ASP A 10 9.03 23.43 -13.52
N ALA A 11 9.43 23.95 -14.69
CA ALA A 11 8.57 24.09 -15.87
C ALA A 11 8.16 22.72 -16.45
N MET A 12 9.07 21.74 -16.38
CA MET A 12 8.80 20.33 -16.66
C MET A 12 8.04 19.65 -15.50
N GLY A 13 7.83 20.36 -14.39
CA GLY A 13 7.25 19.94 -13.10
C GLY A 13 7.76 18.61 -12.58
N ILE A 14 9.06 18.41 -12.72
CA ILE A 14 9.77 17.32 -12.08
C ILE A 14 9.65 17.52 -10.56
N PRO A 15 9.13 16.54 -9.79
CA PRO A 15 8.96 16.69 -8.35
C PRO A 15 10.25 17.11 -7.67
N LYS A 16 10.20 18.03 -6.68
CA LYS A 16 11.39 18.49 -5.94
C LYS A 16 12.25 17.34 -5.41
N ALA A 17 11.61 16.25 -5.02
CA ALA A 17 12.21 14.97 -4.66
C ALA A 17 13.18 14.41 -5.72
N ASP A 18 12.79 14.47 -6.98
CA ASP A 18 13.52 13.93 -8.13
C ASP A 18 14.49 14.97 -8.71
N GLN A 19 14.29 16.26 -8.41
CA GLN A 19 15.21 17.33 -8.82
C GLN A 19 16.60 17.14 -8.21
N ALA A 20 16.71 16.58 -7.00
CA ALA A 20 18.00 16.27 -6.38
C ALA A 20 18.82 15.28 -7.21
N LEU A 21 18.17 14.26 -7.80
CA LEU A 21 18.81 13.29 -8.71
C LEU A 21 19.25 13.94 -10.03
N TYR A 22 18.51 14.93 -10.52
CA TYR A 22 18.92 15.72 -11.68
C TYR A 22 20.07 16.66 -11.36
N LEU A 23 20.07 17.30 -10.20
CA LEU A 23 21.19 18.15 -9.79
C LEU A 23 22.48 17.34 -9.64
N LEU A 24 22.40 16.12 -9.11
CA LEU A 24 23.53 15.19 -9.05
C LEU A 24 24.06 14.81 -10.44
N ARG A 25 23.17 14.51 -11.40
CA ARG A 25 23.57 14.18 -12.78
C ARG A 25 24.08 15.40 -13.55
N PHE A 26 23.41 16.53 -13.40
CA PHE A 26 23.80 17.82 -13.96
C PHE A 26 25.17 18.27 -13.46
N HIS A 27 25.53 17.95 -12.21
CA HIS A 27 26.89 18.19 -11.73
C HIS A 27 27.95 17.35 -12.45
N ASN A 28 27.59 16.16 -12.94
CA ASN A 28 28.51 15.26 -13.64
C ASN A 28 28.57 15.53 -15.16
N ASP A 29 27.46 15.92 -15.78
CA ASP A 29 27.37 16.30 -17.19
C ASP A 29 26.34 17.43 -17.40
N PRO A 30 26.73 18.70 -17.14
CA PRO A 30 25.80 19.82 -17.18
C PRO A 30 25.24 20.08 -18.58
N GLU A 31 26.07 19.94 -19.62
CA GLU A 31 25.67 20.25 -20.99
C GLU A 31 24.84 19.13 -21.63
N GLY A 32 25.17 17.86 -21.37
CA GLY A 32 24.40 16.73 -21.87
C GLY A 32 23.01 16.64 -21.23
N GLU A 33 22.92 16.81 -19.91
CA GLU A 33 21.64 16.81 -19.20
C GLU A 33 20.77 18.01 -19.59
N LEU A 34 21.34 19.22 -19.71
CA LEU A 34 20.60 20.40 -20.15
C LEU A 34 20.08 20.22 -21.58
N ARG A 35 20.90 19.72 -22.51
CA ARG A 35 20.47 19.45 -23.90
C ARG A 35 19.37 18.41 -23.95
N SER A 36 19.50 17.30 -23.22
CA SER A 36 18.50 16.24 -23.13
C SER A 36 17.16 16.77 -22.59
N LEU A 37 17.18 17.50 -21.47
CA LEU A 37 15.98 18.11 -20.87
C LEU A 37 15.35 19.17 -21.77
N GLN A 38 16.15 20.05 -22.38
CA GLN A 38 15.65 21.06 -23.31
C GLN A 38 15.05 20.43 -24.56
N GLN A 39 15.66 19.38 -25.10
CA GLN A 39 15.13 18.64 -26.24
C GLN A 39 13.80 17.97 -25.87
N ASN A 40 13.72 17.31 -24.71
CA ASN A 40 12.48 16.71 -24.21
C ASN A 40 11.39 17.75 -23.91
N TYR A 41 11.76 18.95 -23.44
CA TYR A 41 10.82 20.04 -23.18
C TYR A 41 10.33 20.71 -24.46
N GLN A 42 11.22 21.00 -25.41
CA GLN A 42 10.92 21.67 -26.67
C GLN A 42 10.12 20.80 -27.65
N GLN A 43 10.33 19.47 -27.61
CA GLN A 43 9.62 18.54 -28.49
C GLN A 43 8.20 18.19 -28.00
N GLY A 44 7.73 18.77 -26.88
CA GLY A 44 6.45 18.40 -26.27
C GLY A 44 6.47 16.96 -25.76
N TYR A 45 5.29 16.35 -25.55
CA TYR A 45 5.20 14.91 -25.29
C TYR A 45 5.78 14.13 -26.46
N VAL A 46 7.08 13.84 -26.45
CA VAL A 46 7.64 12.89 -27.41
C VAL A 46 7.06 11.55 -27.02
N ARG A 47 6.04 11.13 -27.77
CA ARG A 47 5.60 9.74 -27.75
C ARG A 47 6.79 8.92 -28.22
N THR A 48 7.46 8.31 -27.25
CA THR A 48 8.49 7.32 -27.55
C THR A 48 7.85 6.29 -28.46
N ASP A 49 8.47 6.05 -29.61
CA ASP A 49 7.89 5.15 -30.57
C ASP A 49 7.72 3.75 -29.95
N LYS A 50 6.66 3.07 -30.38
CA LYS A 50 6.27 1.75 -29.88
C LYS A 50 7.44 0.76 -29.89
N GLN A 51 8.26 0.76 -30.93
CA GLN A 51 9.37 -0.19 -31.04
C GLN A 51 10.46 0.11 -30.02
N THR A 52 10.78 1.37 -29.78
CA THR A 52 11.73 1.80 -28.74
C THR A 52 11.24 1.40 -27.35
N LEU A 53 9.95 1.55 -27.04
CA LEU A 53 9.37 1.08 -25.78
C LEU A 53 9.53 -0.43 -25.60
N ILE A 54 9.17 -1.22 -26.61
CA ILE A 54 9.32 -2.69 -26.59
C ILE A 54 10.79 -3.10 -26.42
N ASN A 55 11.71 -2.47 -27.17
CA ASN A 55 13.14 -2.76 -27.11
C ASN A 55 13.71 -2.46 -25.73
N ARG A 56 13.31 -1.33 -25.13
CA ARG A 56 13.71 -0.97 -23.78
C ARG A 56 13.24 -1.99 -22.76
N HIS A 57 11.97 -2.41 -22.80
CA HIS A 57 11.45 -3.44 -21.88
C HIS A 57 12.13 -4.79 -22.08
N THR A 58 12.42 -5.17 -23.33
CA THR A 58 13.15 -6.40 -23.64
C THR A 58 14.55 -6.38 -23.01
N LYS A 59 15.26 -5.25 -23.13
CA LYS A 59 16.56 -5.05 -22.51
C LYS A 59 16.48 -5.08 -20.98
N MET A 60 15.54 -4.32 -20.40
CA MET A 60 15.31 -4.31 -18.94
C MET A 60 15.03 -5.70 -18.39
N ARG A 61 14.24 -6.50 -19.12
CA ARG A 61 13.92 -7.87 -18.73
C ARG A 61 15.14 -8.78 -18.78
N ALA A 62 15.93 -8.72 -19.86
CA ALA A 62 17.16 -9.50 -19.98
C ALA A 62 18.13 -9.16 -18.83
N ASP A 63 18.29 -7.86 -18.53
CA ASP A 63 19.12 -7.40 -17.41
C ASP A 63 18.60 -7.91 -16.06
N TYR A 64 17.28 -7.93 -15.85
CA TYR A 64 16.67 -8.47 -14.64
C TYR A 64 16.94 -9.97 -14.50
N GLU A 65 16.72 -10.76 -15.55
CA GLU A 65 16.94 -12.21 -15.54
C GLU A 65 18.41 -12.59 -15.33
N ILE A 66 19.34 -11.80 -15.88
CA ILE A 66 20.78 -11.97 -15.63
C ILE A 66 21.09 -11.70 -14.16
N ARG A 67 20.55 -10.61 -13.59
CA ARG A 67 20.77 -10.24 -12.19
C ARG A 67 20.16 -11.26 -11.22
N SER A 68 18.95 -11.72 -11.49
CA SER A 68 18.26 -12.71 -10.65
C SER A 68 19.02 -14.03 -10.59
N LYS A 69 19.59 -14.48 -11.73
CA LYS A 69 20.45 -15.68 -11.79
C LYS A 69 21.73 -15.54 -10.98
N LYS A 70 22.29 -14.33 -10.87
CA LYS A 70 23.50 -14.04 -10.11
C LYS A 70 23.27 -13.84 -8.60
N GLN A 71 22.03 -13.97 -8.11
CA GLN A 71 21.65 -13.72 -6.70
C GLN A 71 22.16 -12.38 -6.13
N LEU A 72 22.33 -11.36 -6.98
CA LEU A 72 22.77 -10.04 -6.53
C LEU A 72 21.65 -9.41 -5.69
N LYS A 73 21.86 -9.28 -4.38
CA LYS A 73 20.96 -8.54 -3.48
C LYS A 73 21.08 -7.05 -3.79
N ASN A 74 20.07 -6.47 -4.43
CA ASN A 74 19.96 -5.03 -4.58
C ASN A 74 18.96 -4.48 -3.57
N VAL A 75 19.35 -3.39 -2.89
CA VAL A 75 18.38 -2.49 -2.27
C VAL A 75 17.74 -1.71 -3.41
N LEU A 76 16.56 -2.16 -3.87
CA LEU A 76 15.75 -1.37 -4.78
C LEU A 76 15.03 -0.31 -3.95
N SER A 77 15.31 0.96 -4.19
CA SER A 77 14.59 2.08 -3.60
C SER A 77 13.63 2.68 -4.62
N SER A 78 12.41 2.97 -4.18
CA SER A 78 11.46 3.79 -4.93
C SER A 78 10.91 4.84 -3.99
N ALA A 79 10.76 6.05 -4.51
CA ALA A 79 9.97 7.08 -3.85
C ALA A 79 8.47 6.75 -4.03
N GLY A 80 7.72 6.84 -2.93
CA GLY A 80 6.25 6.93 -3.03
C GLY A 80 5.86 8.18 -3.82
N ASP A 81 4.88 8.06 -4.72
CA ASP A 81 4.31 9.21 -5.42
C ASP A 81 3.05 9.66 -4.70
N PRO A 82 3.02 10.85 -4.09
CA PRO A 82 1.90 11.29 -3.27
C PRO A 82 0.59 11.40 -4.07
N VAL A 83 0.69 11.74 -5.36
CA VAL A 83 -0.47 11.90 -6.25
C VAL A 83 -1.05 10.53 -6.58
N SER A 84 -0.20 9.59 -6.97
CA SER A 84 -0.64 8.23 -7.30
C SER A 84 -1.13 7.44 -6.07
N LEU A 85 -0.50 7.61 -4.90
CA LEU A 85 -0.91 6.96 -3.66
C LEU A 85 -2.33 7.36 -3.22
N LYS A 86 -2.71 8.63 -3.44
CA LYS A 86 -4.05 9.19 -3.19
C LYS A 86 -5.08 8.80 -4.24
N ASN A 87 -4.64 8.47 -5.44
CA ASN A 87 -5.49 8.24 -6.59
C ASN A 87 -6.24 6.91 -6.45
N LEU A 88 -7.42 6.95 -5.82
CA LEU A 88 -8.30 5.82 -5.62
C LEU A 88 -9.59 6.01 -6.44
N CYS A 89 -9.92 5.04 -7.30
CA CYS A 89 -11.14 5.04 -8.10
C CYS A 89 -12.06 3.90 -7.67
N GLN A 90 -13.20 4.25 -7.07
CA GLN A 90 -14.24 3.30 -6.68
C GLN A 90 -15.38 3.22 -7.68
N THR A 91 -15.41 4.13 -8.67
CA THR A 91 -16.43 4.17 -9.71
C THR A 91 -16.41 2.88 -10.54
N SER A 92 -17.61 2.35 -10.83
CA SER A 92 -17.78 1.16 -11.66
C SER A 92 -17.39 1.48 -13.11
N VAL A 93 -16.94 0.47 -13.84
CA VAL A 93 -16.35 0.64 -15.18
C VAL A 93 -17.32 1.28 -16.16
N GLU A 94 -18.60 0.93 -16.04
CA GLU A 94 -19.69 1.35 -16.92
C GLU A 94 -19.99 2.86 -16.81
N LYS A 95 -19.60 3.47 -15.69
CA LYS A 95 -19.79 4.89 -15.42
C LYS A 95 -18.57 5.74 -15.81
N LEU A 96 -17.44 5.11 -16.13
CA LEU A 96 -16.20 5.81 -16.47
C LEU A 96 -16.20 6.20 -17.94
N LYS A 97 -15.75 7.43 -18.21
CA LYS A 97 -15.54 7.89 -19.59
C LYS A 97 -14.28 7.25 -20.16
N SER A 98 -14.38 6.56 -21.30
CA SER A 98 -13.19 6.07 -21.99
C SER A 98 -12.38 7.24 -22.56
N ILE A 99 -11.06 7.18 -22.40
CA ILE A 99 -10.10 8.12 -22.99
C ILE A 99 -8.99 7.35 -23.71
N GLN A 100 -8.24 8.04 -24.57
CA GLN A 100 -7.10 7.51 -25.30
C GLN A 100 -5.77 8.01 -24.72
N ILE A 101 -4.64 7.41 -25.10
CA ILE A 101 -3.30 7.84 -24.63
C ILE A 101 -3.06 9.31 -24.99
N LYS A 102 -3.55 9.75 -26.15
CA LYS A 102 -3.45 11.15 -26.60
C LYS A 102 -4.16 12.17 -25.71
N ASP A 103 -5.14 11.74 -24.93
CA ASP A 103 -5.94 12.61 -24.08
C ASP A 103 -5.29 12.79 -22.69
N LEU A 104 -4.23 12.04 -22.39
CA LEU A 104 -3.53 12.10 -21.10
C LEU A 104 -2.84 13.45 -20.92
N VAL A 105 -3.03 14.03 -19.74
CA VAL A 105 -2.34 15.25 -19.31
C VAL A 105 -1.38 14.88 -18.18
N PRO A 106 -0.08 15.18 -18.29
CA PRO A 106 0.86 14.88 -17.21
C PRO A 106 0.52 15.58 -15.93
N LYS A 107 0.93 14.93 -14.84
CA LYS A 107 0.76 15.37 -13.46
C LYS A 107 -0.71 15.57 -13.09
N THR A 108 -1.61 15.14 -13.96
CA THR A 108 -3.05 15.28 -13.79
C THR A 108 -3.61 13.89 -13.70
N ILE A 109 -4.42 13.67 -12.67
CA ILE A 109 -5.25 12.47 -12.59
C ILE A 109 -6.44 12.73 -13.50
N MET A 110 -6.65 11.87 -14.50
CA MET A 110 -7.81 11.96 -15.38
C MET A 110 -9.04 11.37 -14.65
N THR A 111 -9.65 12.13 -13.73
CA THR A 111 -10.75 11.65 -12.87
C THR A 111 -11.99 11.21 -13.65
N ASP A 112 -12.66 10.17 -13.16
CA ASP A 112 -13.86 9.58 -13.75
C ASP A 112 -13.67 9.11 -15.20
N THR A 113 -12.43 8.74 -15.53
CA THR A 113 -12.08 8.17 -16.82
C THR A 113 -11.44 6.80 -16.68
N ILE A 114 -11.43 6.07 -17.80
CA ILE A 114 -10.70 4.82 -17.95
C ILE A 114 -9.91 4.84 -19.26
N LEU A 115 -8.65 4.43 -19.18
CA LEU A 115 -7.83 4.14 -20.35
C LEU A 115 -7.77 2.64 -20.55
N TRP A 116 -8.05 2.19 -21.76
CA TRP A 116 -7.90 0.79 -22.17
C TRP A 116 -6.70 0.63 -23.10
N GLY A 117 -5.94 -0.44 -22.92
CA GLY A 117 -4.91 -0.84 -23.87
C GLY A 117 -4.61 -2.33 -23.82
N ILE A 118 -3.97 -2.84 -24.86
CA ILE A 118 -3.46 -4.21 -24.93
C ILE A 118 -2.00 -4.19 -24.48
N GLN A 119 -1.63 -5.05 -23.54
CA GLN A 119 -0.24 -5.24 -23.16
C GLN A 119 0.54 -5.80 -24.36
N ILE A 120 1.61 -5.12 -24.75
CA ILE A 120 2.44 -5.49 -25.93
C ILE A 120 3.88 -5.88 -25.58
N SER A 121 4.32 -5.64 -24.34
CA SER A 121 5.63 -6.09 -23.85
C SER A 121 5.50 -7.12 -22.74
N LYS A 122 6.55 -7.93 -22.55
CA LYS A 122 6.67 -8.76 -21.35
C LYS A 122 6.87 -7.88 -20.13
N PRO A 123 6.23 -8.19 -18.99
CA PRO A 123 6.39 -7.37 -17.80
C PRO A 123 7.79 -7.53 -17.20
N VAL A 124 8.23 -6.55 -16.44
CA VAL A 124 9.47 -6.58 -15.67
C VAL A 124 9.16 -6.24 -14.23
N GLN A 125 9.54 -7.13 -13.30
CA GLN A 125 9.46 -6.86 -11.87
C GLN A 125 10.66 -6.02 -11.45
N MET A 126 10.40 -4.86 -10.87
CA MET A 126 11.37 -4.07 -10.11
C MET A 126 10.79 -3.84 -8.72
N VAL A 127 10.66 -2.58 -8.28
CA VAL A 127 9.85 -2.24 -7.10
C VAL A 127 8.36 -2.39 -7.41
N GLY A 128 7.93 -1.90 -8.58
CA GLY A 128 6.65 -2.20 -9.20
C GLY A 128 6.81 -3.13 -10.41
N VAL A 129 5.70 -3.52 -11.01
CA VAL A 129 5.69 -4.24 -12.29
C VAL A 129 5.56 -3.22 -13.41
N THR A 130 6.52 -3.20 -14.32
CA THR A 130 6.51 -2.30 -15.48
C THR A 130 6.26 -3.08 -16.78
N PHE A 131 5.46 -2.53 -17.69
CA PHE A 131 5.17 -3.08 -19.01
C PHE A 131 4.70 -1.96 -19.96
N VAL A 132 4.40 -2.30 -21.21
CA VAL A 132 3.90 -1.37 -22.24
C VAL A 132 2.50 -1.79 -22.66
N ILE A 133 1.59 -0.83 -22.76
CA ILE A 133 0.27 -1.01 -23.37
C ILE A 133 0.16 -0.21 -24.67
N GLU A 134 -0.72 -0.68 -25.55
CA GLU A 134 -1.12 -0.02 -26.80
C GLU A 134 -2.63 0.22 -26.80
N ASP A 135 -3.06 1.45 -27.09
CA ASP A 135 -4.49 1.78 -27.22
C ASP A 135 -5.04 1.44 -28.60
N ASP A 136 -6.32 1.77 -28.86
CA ASP A 136 -6.97 1.45 -30.14
C ASP A 136 -6.52 2.34 -31.31
N GLN A 137 -5.77 3.43 -31.04
CA GLN A 137 -5.17 4.30 -32.03
C GLN A 137 -3.72 3.90 -32.36
N HIS A 138 -3.27 2.75 -31.85
CA HIS A 138 -1.90 2.26 -31.95
C HIS A 138 -0.86 3.14 -31.26
N ASP A 139 -1.29 4.04 -30.38
CA ASP A 139 -0.38 4.76 -29.49
C ASP A 139 0.07 3.80 -28.39
N ALA A 140 1.34 3.90 -28.00
CA ALA A 140 1.94 3.04 -26.97
C ALA A 140 2.49 3.88 -25.81
N ILE A 141 2.39 3.34 -24.60
CA ILE A 141 2.86 4.01 -23.39
C ILE A 141 3.35 3.01 -22.35
N ASP A 142 4.36 3.41 -21.57
CA ASP A 142 4.76 2.63 -20.40
C ASP A 142 3.71 2.71 -19.29
N VAL A 143 3.59 1.60 -18.58
CA VAL A 143 2.79 1.45 -17.38
C VAL A 143 3.66 0.89 -16.28
N ILE A 144 3.58 1.47 -15.09
CA ILE A 144 4.11 0.90 -13.86
C ILE A 144 2.98 0.76 -12.84
N ILE A 145 2.77 -0.47 -12.40
CA ILE A 145 1.80 -0.79 -11.35
C ILE A 145 2.54 -1.21 -10.09
N TYR A 146 2.14 -0.65 -8.95
CA TYR A 146 2.60 -1.04 -7.64
C TYR A 146 1.50 -1.77 -6.89
N ASN A 147 1.89 -2.52 -5.86
CA ASN A 147 0.98 -3.24 -4.97
C ASN A 147 0.02 -4.23 -5.66
N GLN A 148 0.29 -4.62 -6.91
CA GLN A 148 -0.46 -5.69 -7.58
C GLN A 148 0.07 -7.08 -7.22
N LEU A 149 1.36 -7.13 -6.93
CA LEU A 149 2.11 -8.32 -6.54
C LEU A 149 3.12 -7.90 -5.47
N PRO A 150 3.50 -8.82 -4.55
CA PRO A 150 4.63 -8.58 -3.65
C PRO A 150 5.87 -8.19 -4.45
N THR A 151 6.65 -7.23 -3.97
CA THR A 151 7.83 -6.70 -4.67
C THR A 151 8.86 -7.78 -5.05
N ASN A 152 8.91 -8.88 -4.30
CA ASN A 152 9.79 -10.04 -4.54
C ASN A 152 9.17 -11.14 -5.41
N SER A 153 8.06 -10.87 -6.08
CA SER A 153 7.37 -11.91 -6.84
C SER A 153 8.29 -12.50 -7.90
N PRO A 154 8.46 -13.84 -7.93
CA PRO A 154 9.23 -14.48 -8.98
C PRO A 154 8.68 -14.09 -10.34
N ILE A 155 9.56 -13.86 -11.33
CA ILE A 155 9.14 -13.42 -12.67
C ILE A 155 8.10 -14.36 -13.29
N LYS A 156 8.18 -15.67 -13.00
CA LYS A 156 7.18 -16.66 -13.41
C LYS A 156 5.77 -16.34 -12.90
N LYS A 157 5.64 -15.87 -11.65
CA LYS A 157 4.35 -15.45 -11.07
C LYS A 157 3.84 -14.18 -11.73
N VAL A 158 4.74 -13.25 -12.06
CA VAL A 158 4.40 -12.03 -12.79
C VAL A 158 3.88 -12.38 -14.20
N ASP A 159 4.56 -13.28 -14.91
CA ASP A 159 4.17 -13.72 -16.26
C ASP A 159 2.82 -14.46 -16.29
N GLN A 160 2.44 -15.13 -15.19
CA GLN A 160 1.13 -15.77 -15.07
C GLN A 160 -0.01 -14.74 -14.94
N LEU A 161 0.27 -13.59 -14.33
CA LEU A 161 -0.72 -12.54 -14.12
C LEU A 161 -0.79 -11.58 -15.33
N LEU A 162 0.37 -11.20 -15.86
CA LEU A 162 0.54 -10.21 -16.91
C LEU A 162 1.38 -10.78 -18.05
N PHE A 163 0.84 -10.80 -19.26
CA PHE A 163 1.55 -11.25 -20.45
C PHE A 163 1.05 -10.50 -21.69
N PRO A 164 1.86 -10.42 -22.77
CA PRO A 164 1.42 -9.79 -24.02
C PRO A 164 0.08 -10.36 -24.50
N GLY A 165 -0.86 -9.46 -24.81
CA GLY A 165 -2.23 -9.79 -25.18
C GLY A 165 -3.27 -9.55 -24.07
N CYS A 166 -2.86 -9.38 -22.81
CA CYS A 166 -3.78 -8.94 -21.75
C CYS A 166 -4.39 -7.57 -22.09
N LYS A 167 -5.72 -7.44 -21.98
CA LYS A 167 -6.40 -6.14 -22.05
C LYS A 167 -6.38 -5.51 -20.66
N ILE A 168 -5.73 -4.34 -20.57
CA ILE A 168 -5.49 -3.61 -19.34
C ILE A 168 -6.39 -2.38 -19.32
N GLY A 169 -7.18 -2.24 -18.26
CA GLY A 169 -7.95 -1.04 -17.96
C GLY A 169 -7.33 -0.30 -16.79
N ILE A 170 -7.08 1.00 -16.94
CA ILE A 170 -6.53 1.86 -15.88
C ILE A 170 -7.56 2.93 -15.58
N LYS A 171 -8.22 2.82 -14.43
CA LYS A 171 -9.15 3.83 -13.93
C LYS A 171 -8.38 5.04 -13.41
N ASN A 172 -8.91 6.24 -13.62
CA ASN A 172 -8.29 7.51 -13.22
C ASN A 172 -6.79 7.55 -13.59
N PRO A 173 -6.40 7.33 -14.85
CA PRO A 173 -4.99 7.21 -15.21
C PRO A 173 -4.22 8.48 -14.83
N TYR A 174 -3.02 8.27 -14.27
CA TYR A 174 -2.11 9.32 -13.83
C TYR A 174 -0.79 9.22 -14.59
N LEU A 175 -0.51 10.26 -15.37
CA LEU A 175 0.69 10.35 -16.20
C LEU A 175 1.80 11.06 -15.44
N ARG A 176 2.84 10.32 -15.03
CA ARG A 176 3.99 10.84 -14.29
C ARG A 176 5.17 11.08 -15.21
N CYS A 177 5.88 12.20 -15.01
CA CYS A 177 7.21 12.41 -15.59
C CYS A 177 8.27 11.66 -14.75
N CYS A 178 9.05 10.80 -15.39
CA CYS A 178 10.19 10.11 -14.83
C CYS A 178 11.44 11.00 -14.81
N SER A 179 12.45 10.53 -14.08
CA SER A 179 13.74 11.21 -13.97
C SER A 179 14.62 11.08 -15.23
N ASP A 180 14.19 10.35 -16.24
CA ASP A 180 14.81 10.29 -17.56
C ASP A 180 14.07 11.18 -18.58
N GLY A 181 13.08 11.97 -18.13
CA GLY A 181 12.23 12.81 -18.97
C GLY A 181 11.10 12.05 -19.67
N ASN A 182 11.03 10.72 -19.56
CA ASN A 182 9.93 9.95 -20.13
C ASN A 182 8.66 10.08 -19.30
N TYR A 183 7.51 9.89 -19.95
CA TYR A 183 6.23 9.81 -19.26
C TYR A 183 5.78 8.36 -19.10
N ILE A 184 5.28 8.04 -17.91
CA ILE A 184 4.78 6.71 -17.56
C ILE A 184 3.41 6.82 -16.89
N LEU A 185 2.53 5.88 -17.19
CA LEU A 185 1.32 5.70 -16.38
C LEU A 185 1.70 5.03 -15.08
N ARG A 186 1.56 5.74 -13.96
CA ARG A 186 1.85 5.21 -12.63
C ARG A 186 0.54 4.93 -11.89
N ASN A 187 0.46 3.75 -11.29
CA ASN A 187 -0.67 3.37 -10.45
C ASN A 187 -0.21 2.65 -9.17
N ASP A 188 -0.55 3.19 -8.00
CA ASP A 188 -0.21 2.58 -6.70
C ASP A 188 -1.39 1.86 -6.03
N ASN A 189 -2.62 2.01 -6.55
CA ASN A 189 -3.85 1.43 -6.00
C ASN A 189 -4.36 0.28 -6.90
N PRO A 190 -4.29 -1.00 -6.47
CA PRO A 190 -4.62 -2.15 -7.32
C PRO A 190 -6.06 -2.16 -7.85
N CYS A 191 -7.02 -1.62 -7.10
CA CYS A 191 -8.43 -1.55 -7.50
C CYS A 191 -8.69 -0.65 -8.72
N ASN A 192 -7.72 0.19 -9.10
CA ASN A 192 -7.79 0.99 -10.32
C ASN A 192 -7.38 0.19 -11.57
N ILE A 193 -6.78 -0.99 -11.39
CA ILE A 193 -6.30 -1.83 -12.48
C ILE A 193 -7.30 -2.94 -12.77
N ILE A 194 -7.62 -3.10 -14.04
CA ILE A 194 -8.44 -4.19 -14.55
C ILE A 194 -7.58 -4.97 -15.52
N ILE A 195 -7.47 -6.28 -15.30
CA ILE A 195 -6.72 -7.18 -16.17
C ILE A 195 -7.73 -8.17 -16.74
N LYS A 196 -7.94 -8.12 -18.05
CA LYS A 196 -8.72 -9.11 -18.79
C LYS A 196 -7.77 -9.96 -19.62
N ARG A 197 -7.74 -11.26 -19.37
CA ARG A 197 -6.87 -12.18 -20.10
C ARG A 197 -7.51 -12.57 -21.45
N PRO A 198 -6.73 -12.89 -22.49
CA PRO A 198 -7.27 -13.34 -23.78
C PRO A 198 -8.32 -14.45 -23.67
N ASN A 199 -8.14 -15.41 -22.75
CA ASN A 199 -9.09 -16.50 -22.54
C ASN A 199 -10.42 -16.02 -21.93
N GLU A 200 -10.39 -15.00 -21.08
CA GLU A 200 -11.58 -14.38 -20.46
C GLU A 200 -12.34 -13.52 -21.47
N LEU A 201 -11.62 -12.86 -22.41
CA LEU A 201 -12.23 -12.09 -23.51
C LEU A 201 -13.00 -13.00 -24.49
N ILE A 202 -12.57 -14.25 -24.65
CA ILE A 202 -13.28 -15.25 -25.48
C ILE A 202 -14.59 -15.69 -24.80
N GLU A 203 -14.62 -15.76 -23.47
CA GLU A 203 -15.83 -16.11 -22.72
C GLU A 203 -16.84 -14.95 -22.66
N GLU A 204 -16.40 -13.69 -22.50
CA GLU A 204 -17.30 -12.53 -22.59
C GLU A 204 -18.04 -12.45 -23.94
N ASN A 205 -17.38 -12.85 -25.05
CA ASN A 205 -18.01 -12.91 -26.37
C ASN A 205 -19.00 -14.08 -26.55
N LYS A 206 -18.89 -15.14 -25.73
CA LYS A 206 -19.84 -16.27 -25.72
C LYS A 206 -20.98 -16.08 -24.72
N ASN A 207 -20.78 -15.28 -23.69
CA ASN A 207 -21.71 -15.11 -22.57
C ASN A 207 -22.80 -14.06 -22.81
N ASN A 208 -22.73 -13.27 -23.89
CA ASN A 208 -23.84 -12.38 -24.31
C ASN A 208 -25.08 -13.13 -24.86
N SER A 209 -25.06 -14.47 -24.93
CA SER A 209 -26.21 -15.27 -25.39
C SER A 209 -26.61 -16.42 -24.45
N ALA A 210 -26.05 -16.54 -23.23
CA ALA A 210 -26.24 -17.75 -22.43
C ALA A 210 -26.11 -17.58 -20.89
N LEU A 211 -26.55 -16.46 -20.30
CA LEU A 211 -26.52 -16.26 -18.84
C LEU A 211 -27.92 -16.36 -18.21
N ALA A 212 -28.44 -17.58 -18.18
CA ALA A 212 -29.54 -17.99 -17.30
C ALA A 212 -29.46 -19.50 -17.01
N ALA A 213 -28.36 -19.99 -16.43
CA ALA A 213 -28.33 -21.23 -15.65
C ALA A 213 -26.95 -21.49 -15.04
N LEU A 214 -26.96 -22.02 -13.80
CA LEU A 214 -25.92 -22.81 -13.12
C LEU A 214 -25.19 -22.12 -11.95
N SER A 215 -25.98 -22.11 -10.87
CA SER A 215 -25.70 -22.25 -9.44
C SER A 215 -24.50 -23.10 -8.99
N GLU A 216 -23.84 -22.58 -7.97
CA GLU A 216 -23.46 -23.20 -6.68
C GLU A 216 -23.33 -24.73 -6.60
N ASN A 217 -22.11 -25.21 -6.34
CA ASN A 217 -21.73 -26.01 -5.16
C ASN A 217 -20.34 -26.66 -5.34
N LYS A 218 -19.43 -26.46 -4.36
CA LYS A 218 -18.56 -27.50 -3.75
C LYS A 218 -17.39 -26.85 -3.00
N ILE A 219 -17.56 -26.58 -1.71
CA ILE A 219 -16.45 -26.61 -0.74
C ILE A 219 -16.96 -27.27 0.54
N GLU A 220 -16.83 -28.59 0.62
CA GLU A 220 -16.81 -29.30 1.89
C GLU A 220 -15.79 -30.44 1.80
N LYS A 221 -14.75 -30.34 2.64
CA LYS A 221 -13.94 -31.38 3.28
C LYS A 221 -12.46 -30.99 3.34
N LYS A 222 -12.07 -30.44 4.49
CA LYS A 222 -10.87 -30.81 5.25
C LYS A 222 -10.81 -29.96 6.53
N VAL A 223 -11.68 -30.30 7.47
CA VAL A 223 -11.50 -29.96 8.90
C VAL A 223 -11.36 -31.29 9.59
N GLU A 224 -10.12 -31.63 9.94
CA GLU A 224 -9.73 -32.48 11.07
C GLU A 224 -8.23 -32.80 10.90
N GLU A 225 -7.38 -31.97 11.52
CA GLU A 225 -6.16 -32.46 12.15
C GLU A 225 -5.52 -31.37 13.05
N ILE A 226 -5.33 -31.75 14.32
CA ILE A 226 -4.42 -31.17 15.33
C ILE A 226 -5.02 -30.08 16.26
N ALA A 227 -5.66 -30.56 17.32
CA ALA A 227 -5.85 -29.83 18.57
C ALA A 227 -4.52 -29.80 19.39
N LYS A 228 -3.70 -28.77 19.15
CA LYS A 228 -3.15 -27.99 20.27
C LYS A 228 -4.18 -26.88 20.46
N ILE A 229 -4.80 -26.73 21.63
CA ILE A 229 -5.78 -25.65 21.85
C ILE A 229 -5.10 -24.34 21.47
N PRO A 230 -5.42 -23.75 20.31
CA PRO A 230 -4.81 -22.50 19.92
C PRO A 230 -5.31 -21.48 20.93
N LEU A 231 -4.45 -20.57 21.35
CA LEU A 231 -4.94 -19.35 21.97
C LEU A 231 -6.02 -18.80 20.99
N ALA A 232 -7.28 -18.75 21.39
CA ALA A 232 -8.32 -18.16 20.55
C ALA A 232 -8.22 -16.65 20.70
N GLU A 233 -8.57 -15.90 19.65
CA GLU A 233 -8.75 -14.46 19.81
C GLU A 233 -9.77 -14.22 20.93
N TYR A 234 -9.43 -13.32 21.84
CA TYR A 234 -10.22 -13.02 23.02
C TYR A 234 -10.27 -11.51 23.22
N TYR A 235 -11.49 -10.99 23.30
CA TYR A 235 -11.74 -9.60 23.63
C TYR A 235 -12.51 -9.57 24.95
N GLY A 236 -11.81 -9.27 26.04
CA GLY A 236 -12.35 -9.23 27.41
C GLY A 236 -13.41 -8.14 27.59
N PRO A 237 -13.81 -7.80 28.83
CA PRO A 237 -14.90 -6.88 29.09
C PRO A 237 -14.49 -5.43 28.81
N VAL A 238 -14.26 -5.08 27.55
CA VAL A 238 -13.86 -3.76 27.08
C VAL A 238 -14.88 -3.17 26.12
N ILE A 239 -14.83 -1.85 25.97
CA ILE A 239 -15.61 -1.03 25.04
C ILE A 239 -14.71 0.07 24.48
N ILE A 240 -15.00 0.55 23.26
CA ILE A 240 -14.29 1.68 22.66
C ILE A 240 -15.15 2.92 22.85
N LYS A 241 -14.56 4.00 23.36
CA LYS A 241 -15.24 5.29 23.55
C LYS A 241 -14.42 6.42 22.94
N VAL A 242 -15.08 7.52 22.63
CA VAL A 242 -14.40 8.78 22.32
C VAL A 242 -13.75 9.32 23.60
N THR A 243 -12.50 9.70 23.50
CA THR A 243 -11.73 10.38 24.55
C THR A 243 -11.68 11.89 24.26
N GLY A 244 -11.10 12.68 25.18
CA GLY A 244 -10.96 14.12 24.97
C GLY A 244 -10.31 14.48 23.62
N LYS A 245 -10.69 15.63 23.06
CA LYS A 245 -10.22 16.15 21.75
C LYS A 245 -10.52 15.25 20.53
N ASN A 246 -11.55 14.40 20.56
CA ASN A 246 -11.97 13.53 19.44
C ASN A 246 -11.00 12.38 19.10
N CYS A 247 -10.23 11.92 20.10
CA CYS A 247 -9.52 10.65 20.02
C CYS A 247 -10.45 9.51 20.43
N ARG A 248 -10.01 8.26 20.26
CA ARG A 248 -10.73 7.08 20.75
C ARG A 248 -9.84 6.35 21.75
N GLY A 249 -10.45 5.65 22.70
CA GLY A 249 -9.75 4.90 23.73
C GLY A 249 -10.46 3.58 24.01
N LEU A 250 -9.70 2.60 24.46
CA LEU A 250 -10.20 1.34 24.98
C LEU A 250 -10.49 1.49 26.48
N PHE A 251 -11.70 1.15 26.91
CA PHE A 251 -12.14 1.29 28.30
C PHE A 251 -12.61 -0.05 28.85
N ALA A 252 -12.41 -0.26 30.15
CA ALA A 252 -12.99 -1.38 30.85
C ALA A 252 -14.51 -1.18 31.00
N SER A 253 -15.31 -2.18 30.63
CA SER A 253 -16.77 -2.20 30.85
C SER A 253 -17.16 -2.81 32.20
N LYS A 254 -16.21 -3.47 32.87
CA LYS A 254 -16.32 -4.07 34.20
C LYS A 254 -14.94 -3.99 34.88
N ASN A 255 -14.89 -4.19 36.18
CA ASN A 255 -13.61 -4.30 36.89
C ASN A 255 -12.76 -5.45 36.32
N ILE A 256 -11.48 -5.18 36.09
CA ILE A 256 -10.49 -6.15 35.60
C ILE A 256 -9.40 -6.29 36.66
N ALA A 257 -9.18 -7.51 37.15
CA ALA A 257 -8.15 -7.79 38.13
C ALA A 257 -6.75 -7.72 37.49
N ARG A 258 -5.75 -7.31 38.29
CA ARG A 258 -4.34 -7.36 37.91
C ARG A 258 -3.96 -8.74 37.37
N GLY A 259 -3.17 -8.78 36.30
CA GLY A 259 -2.72 -10.01 35.66
C GLY A 259 -3.76 -10.69 34.78
N THR A 260 -4.94 -10.11 34.60
CA THR A 260 -5.95 -10.63 33.67
C THR A 260 -5.57 -10.26 32.23
N ASN A 261 -5.69 -11.21 31.30
CA ASN A 261 -5.61 -10.92 29.87
C ASN A 261 -6.83 -10.10 29.47
N ILE A 262 -6.61 -8.94 28.86
CA ILE A 262 -7.64 -7.98 28.43
C ILE A 262 -8.00 -8.28 26.98
N VAL A 263 -6.99 -8.37 26.12
CA VAL A 263 -7.12 -8.66 24.68
C VAL A 263 -6.08 -9.69 24.30
N VAL A 264 -6.48 -10.64 23.47
CA VAL A 264 -5.62 -11.57 22.74
C VAL A 264 -6.05 -11.48 21.29
N GLU A 265 -5.18 -11.02 20.41
CA GLU A 265 -5.50 -10.94 18.98
C GLU A 265 -4.33 -11.38 18.10
N ARG A 266 -4.66 -11.80 16.88
CA ARG A 266 -3.66 -11.96 15.82
C ARG A 266 -3.46 -10.62 15.12
N SER A 267 -2.28 -10.44 14.55
CA SER A 267 -2.02 -9.26 13.73
C SER A 267 -2.87 -9.30 12.45
N LEU A 268 -3.39 -8.14 12.04
CA LEU A 268 -3.94 -7.94 10.69
C LEU A 268 -2.88 -8.13 9.62
N GLY A 269 -1.62 -7.98 10.00
CA GLY A 269 -0.48 -8.17 9.13
C GLY A 269 0.82 -8.18 9.91
N ASN A 270 1.78 -8.97 9.44
CA ASN A 270 3.15 -9.00 9.96
C ASN A 270 4.16 -9.09 8.81
N ASN A 271 5.41 -8.74 9.09
CA ASN A 271 6.52 -8.83 8.14
C ASN A 271 7.41 -10.09 8.33
N ASN A 272 6.93 -11.12 9.06
CA ASN A 272 7.78 -12.21 9.56
C ASN A 272 8.24 -13.24 8.52
N GLU A 273 7.80 -13.17 7.26
CA GLU A 273 8.26 -14.09 6.23
C GLU A 273 9.37 -13.47 5.38
N ASN A 274 10.64 -13.84 5.63
CA ASN A 274 11.81 -13.83 4.73
C ASN A 274 11.78 -12.81 3.56
N ALA A 275 11.36 -11.57 3.84
CA ALA A 275 11.30 -10.53 2.84
C ALA A 275 12.66 -9.84 2.84
N ASN A 276 13.42 -10.00 1.76
CA ASN A 276 14.66 -9.28 1.55
C ASN A 276 14.48 -7.76 1.83
N ASN A 277 15.56 -7.09 2.23
CA ASN A 277 15.57 -5.68 2.62
C ASN A 277 15.08 -4.74 1.49
N PHE A 278 13.89 -4.15 1.63
CA PHE A 278 13.39 -3.07 0.76
C PHE A 278 13.20 -1.77 1.52
N VAL A 279 13.86 -0.71 1.08
CA VAL A 279 13.70 0.64 1.62
C VAL A 279 12.72 1.41 0.74
N MET A 280 11.52 1.69 1.24
CA MET A 280 10.60 2.64 0.59
C MET A 280 10.84 4.03 1.17
N LEU A 281 11.34 4.95 0.34
CA LEU A 281 11.52 6.34 0.74
C LEU A 281 10.17 7.05 0.68
N ASN A 282 9.59 7.38 1.84
CA ASN A 282 8.43 8.25 1.90
C ASN A 282 8.87 9.71 1.91
N ILE A 283 8.73 10.35 0.76
CA ILE A 283 9.12 11.75 0.60
C ILE A 283 8.02 12.71 1.11
N VAL A 284 6.80 12.24 1.33
CA VAL A 284 5.71 13.04 1.94
C VAL A 284 6.00 13.35 3.40
N GLY A 285 6.66 12.42 4.12
CA GLY A 285 6.91 12.54 5.54
C GLY A 285 8.30 13.05 5.91
N ASN A 286 9.17 13.32 4.93
CA ASN A 286 10.60 13.60 5.15
C ASN A 286 11.32 12.54 6.03
N ASN A 287 10.79 11.32 6.05
CA ASN A 287 11.25 10.21 6.90
C ASN A 287 11.42 8.94 6.06
N VAL A 288 12.48 8.19 6.36
CA VAL A 288 12.71 6.86 5.79
C VAL A 288 11.83 5.89 6.58
N ASN A 289 10.90 5.19 5.91
CA ASN A 289 10.22 4.07 6.57
C ASN A 289 11.25 2.97 6.80
N THR A 290 11.12 2.29 7.93
CA THR A 290 11.84 1.04 8.15
C THR A 290 11.43 0.01 7.07
N ASN A 291 12.32 -0.92 6.76
CA ASN A 291 12.07 -1.97 5.76
C ASN A 291 10.82 -2.80 6.14
N SER A 292 10.60 -2.98 7.44
CA SER A 292 9.50 -3.73 8.03
C SER A 292 8.12 -3.10 7.76
N GLN A 293 7.98 -1.78 7.92
CA GLN A 293 6.73 -1.06 7.63
C GLN A 293 6.41 -1.06 6.14
N SER A 294 7.43 -0.94 5.27
CA SER A 294 7.24 -0.93 3.82
C SER A 294 6.64 -2.24 3.31
N ASN A 295 7.11 -3.37 3.84
CA ASN A 295 6.57 -4.70 3.53
C ASN A 295 5.13 -4.86 4.04
N LEU A 296 4.86 -4.41 5.27
CA LEU A 296 3.52 -4.44 5.85
C LEU A 296 2.52 -3.62 5.02
N ASN A 297 2.90 -2.42 4.55
CA ASN A 297 2.09 -1.60 3.67
C ASN A 297 1.72 -2.33 2.38
N ASN A 298 2.72 -2.87 1.66
CA ASN A 298 2.49 -3.58 0.40
C ASN A 298 1.55 -4.77 0.58
N MET A 299 1.77 -5.56 1.64
CA MET A 299 0.94 -6.71 1.97
C MET A 299 -0.51 -6.29 2.25
N LEU A 300 -0.74 -5.28 3.09
CA LEU A 300 -2.09 -4.80 3.40
C LEU A 300 -2.82 -4.24 2.18
N VAL A 301 -2.12 -3.51 1.30
CA VAL A 301 -2.70 -2.97 0.05
C VAL A 301 -3.12 -4.10 -0.89
N ILE A 302 -2.35 -5.19 -0.96
CA ILE A 302 -2.69 -6.37 -1.76
C ILE A 302 -3.85 -7.12 -1.12
N GLU A 303 -3.77 -7.44 0.16
CA GLU A 303 -4.72 -8.32 0.83
C GLU A 303 -6.13 -7.72 0.89
N GLN A 304 -6.24 -6.40 1.07
CA GLN A 304 -7.55 -5.73 1.12
C GLN A 304 -8.37 -5.91 -0.17
N THR A 305 -7.75 -6.27 -1.30
CA THR A 305 -8.45 -6.43 -2.59
C THR A 305 -9.54 -7.49 -2.54
N ASN A 306 -9.32 -8.57 -1.78
CA ASN A 306 -10.26 -9.68 -1.68
C ASN A 306 -10.76 -9.92 -0.24
N ASN A 307 -10.40 -9.04 0.71
CA ASN A 307 -10.73 -9.21 2.13
C ASN A 307 -11.55 -8.02 2.65
N GLU A 308 -12.89 -8.17 2.63
CA GLU A 308 -13.81 -7.11 3.07
C GLU A 308 -13.72 -6.85 4.58
N ILE A 309 -13.45 -7.89 5.37
CA ILE A 309 -13.27 -7.79 6.82
C ILE A 309 -12.00 -6.97 7.12
N LEU A 310 -10.92 -7.20 6.37
CA LEU A 310 -9.72 -6.36 6.48
C LEU A 310 -10.03 -4.91 6.14
N ARG A 311 -10.78 -4.64 5.06
CA ARG A 311 -11.21 -3.27 4.72
C ARG A 311 -12.03 -2.63 5.84
N ALA A 312 -13.00 -3.34 6.39
CA ALA A 312 -13.78 -2.87 7.55
C ALA A 312 -12.87 -2.48 8.74
N LYS A 313 -11.89 -3.32 9.06
CA LYS A 313 -10.94 -3.04 10.14
C LYS A 313 -10.03 -1.85 9.82
N LEU A 314 -9.47 -1.78 8.61
CA LEU A 314 -8.61 -0.68 8.17
C LEU A 314 -9.35 0.65 8.18
N ASN A 315 -10.60 0.70 7.68
CA ASN A 315 -11.44 1.90 7.71
C ASN A 315 -11.77 2.38 9.12
N CYS A 316 -11.62 1.54 10.15
CA CYS A 316 -11.78 1.94 11.54
C CYS A 316 -10.50 2.50 12.17
N LEU A 317 -9.31 2.24 11.64
CA LEU A 317 -8.05 2.63 12.27
C LEU A 317 -7.72 4.13 12.07
N TYR A 318 -6.84 4.67 12.92
CA TYR A 318 -6.49 6.09 12.88
C TYR A 318 -5.51 6.36 11.72
N ALA A 319 -5.87 7.27 10.81
CA ALA A 319 -5.03 7.61 9.65
C ALA A 319 -4.52 9.06 9.69
N GLY A 320 -4.50 9.68 10.88
CA GLY A 320 -4.08 11.08 11.09
C GLY A 320 -5.23 12.10 11.12
N ASN A 321 -6.44 11.67 10.82
CA ASN A 321 -7.68 12.43 10.96
C ASN A 321 -8.46 12.01 12.21
N MET A 322 -8.93 12.99 12.98
CA MET A 322 -9.72 12.74 14.19
C MET A 322 -11.03 12.06 13.85
N ARG A 323 -11.49 11.16 14.74
CA ARG A 323 -12.67 10.32 14.52
C ARG A 323 -13.52 10.22 15.77
N THR A 324 -14.83 10.40 15.60
CA THR A 324 -15.81 10.31 16.69
C THR A 324 -16.64 9.02 16.62
N ASP A 325 -16.50 8.23 15.56
CA ASP A 325 -17.15 6.93 15.45
C ASP A 325 -16.39 5.87 16.26
N CYS A 326 -17.11 5.12 17.09
CA CYS A 326 -16.56 4.03 17.87
C CYS A 326 -17.13 2.69 17.35
N PRO A 327 -16.27 1.76 16.90
CA PRO A 327 -16.77 0.49 16.41
C PRO A 327 -17.34 -0.33 17.56
N ASN A 328 -18.42 -1.06 17.28
CA ASN A 328 -19.12 -1.83 18.30
C ASN A 328 -18.34 -3.11 18.63
N ILE A 329 -17.77 -3.18 19.83
CA ILE A 329 -17.00 -4.34 20.28
C ILE A 329 -17.79 -5.66 20.28
N LYS A 330 -19.12 -5.61 20.45
CA LYS A 330 -19.96 -6.82 20.37
C LYS A 330 -19.98 -7.36 18.94
N GLN A 331 -20.08 -6.47 17.96
CA GLN A 331 -20.01 -6.84 16.54
C GLN A 331 -18.64 -7.43 16.20
N ILE A 332 -17.56 -6.81 16.68
CA ILE A 332 -16.19 -7.32 16.46
C ILE A 332 -16.00 -8.72 17.07
N ARG A 333 -16.45 -8.94 18.31
CA ARG A 333 -16.40 -10.27 18.98
C ARG A 333 -17.14 -11.35 18.19
N LEU A 334 -18.21 -10.99 17.50
CA LEU A 334 -19.02 -11.90 16.70
C LEU A 334 -18.55 -11.99 15.25
N ASN A 335 -17.44 -11.33 14.88
CA ASN A 335 -16.98 -11.16 13.50
C ASN A 335 -18.09 -10.67 12.55
N ASN A 336 -19.00 -9.83 13.07
CA ASN A 336 -20.12 -9.29 12.31
C ASN A 336 -19.79 -7.86 11.87
N PHE A 337 -19.34 -7.70 10.62
CA PHE A 337 -18.93 -6.42 10.05
C PHE A 337 -19.97 -5.81 9.10
N LYS A 338 -21.24 -6.23 9.17
CA LYS A 338 -22.28 -5.84 8.21
C LYS A 338 -22.48 -4.32 8.09
N ASP A 339 -22.34 -3.60 9.21
CA ASP A 339 -22.56 -2.15 9.27
C ASP A 339 -21.26 -1.34 9.13
N PHE A 340 -20.13 -2.02 8.89
CA PHE A 340 -18.83 -1.36 8.76
C PHE A 340 -18.61 -0.87 7.33
N ASP A 341 -17.87 0.22 7.21
CA ASP A 341 -17.41 0.69 5.91
C ASP A 341 -16.39 -0.30 5.32
N THR A 342 -16.78 -1.03 4.28
CA THR A 342 -15.94 -1.98 3.55
C THR A 342 -15.34 -1.37 2.29
N SER A 343 -15.40 -0.05 2.14
CA SER A 343 -14.78 0.66 1.01
C SER A 343 -13.28 0.40 0.92
N PHE A 344 -12.75 0.43 -0.29
CA PHE A 344 -11.32 0.37 -0.50
C PHE A 344 -10.59 1.50 0.22
N VAL A 345 -9.47 1.17 0.85
CA VAL A 345 -8.60 2.12 1.53
C VAL A 345 -7.45 2.46 0.58
N SER A 346 -7.20 3.75 0.35
CA SER A 346 -6.10 4.16 -0.52
C SER A 346 -4.74 3.71 0.03
N ALA A 347 -3.76 3.51 -0.85
CA ALA A 347 -2.39 3.18 -0.45
C ALA A 347 -1.77 4.26 0.47
N GLU A 348 -2.11 5.54 0.28
CA GLU A 348 -1.70 6.59 1.22
C GLU A 348 -2.33 6.41 2.61
N THR A 349 -3.63 6.11 2.65
CA THR A 349 -4.33 5.92 3.92
C THR A 349 -3.79 4.70 4.67
N ILE A 350 -3.54 3.58 3.98
CA ILE A 350 -2.87 2.42 4.58
C ILE A 350 -1.49 2.80 5.12
N TYR A 351 -0.72 3.59 4.36
CA TYR A 351 0.58 4.08 4.80
C TYR A 351 0.48 4.86 6.11
N GLN A 352 -0.49 5.77 6.24
CA GLN A 352 -0.71 6.51 7.49
C GLN A 352 -1.19 5.60 8.62
N ILE A 353 -2.07 4.64 8.34
CA ILE A 353 -2.54 3.66 9.33
C ILE A 353 -1.34 2.88 9.89
N VAL A 354 -0.49 2.31 9.03
CA VAL A 354 0.69 1.58 9.48
C VAL A 354 1.60 2.48 10.29
N LYS A 355 1.94 3.67 9.79
CA LYS A 355 2.81 4.63 10.49
C LYS A 355 2.33 4.97 11.91
N LEU A 356 1.02 5.12 12.10
CA LEU A 356 0.43 5.63 13.34
C LEU A 356 -0.07 4.54 14.29
N ASN A 357 -0.22 3.30 13.82
CA ASN A 357 -0.84 2.21 14.60
C ASN A 357 0.00 0.93 14.61
N SER A 358 1.10 0.85 13.85
CA SER A 358 1.94 -0.34 13.87
C SER A 358 2.73 -0.45 15.17
N PHE A 359 2.84 -1.66 15.68
CA PHE A 359 3.70 -2.04 16.79
C PHE A 359 4.94 -2.71 16.24
N GLY A 360 6.08 -2.55 16.92
CA GLY A 360 7.31 -3.16 16.49
C GLY A 360 8.32 -3.32 17.62
N GLY A 361 9.36 -4.06 17.32
CA GLY A 361 10.48 -4.30 18.21
C GLY A 361 11.64 -4.94 17.45
N GLU A 362 12.83 -4.83 18.01
CA GLU A 362 14.00 -5.58 17.54
C GLU A 362 13.96 -6.97 18.18
N LYS A 363 13.87 -8.01 17.35
CA LYS A 363 14.04 -9.39 17.79
C LYS A 363 15.10 -10.03 16.92
N GLU A 364 16.16 -10.55 17.53
CA GLU A 364 17.19 -11.33 16.83
C GLU A 364 17.77 -10.62 15.60
N GLN A 365 18.02 -9.30 15.70
CA GLN A 365 18.56 -8.46 14.62
C GLN A 365 17.62 -8.26 13.41
N GLN A 366 16.33 -8.59 13.55
CA GLN A 366 15.30 -8.27 12.57
C GLN A 366 14.27 -7.31 13.18
N GLU A 367 13.99 -6.23 12.45
CA GLU A 367 12.89 -5.33 12.79
C GLU A 367 11.56 -6.02 12.48
N GLN A 368 10.74 -6.23 13.50
CA GLN A 368 9.39 -6.73 13.34
C GLN A 368 8.38 -5.59 13.37
N CYS A 369 7.36 -5.68 12.53
CA CYS A 369 6.30 -4.70 12.42
C CYS A 369 4.95 -5.43 12.28
N TYR A 370 4.01 -5.06 13.15
CA TYR A 370 2.71 -5.69 13.29
C TYR A 370 1.62 -4.63 13.31
N LEU A 371 0.50 -4.88 12.62
CA LEU A 371 -0.72 -4.08 12.78
C LEU A 371 -1.74 -4.87 13.59
N LEU A 372 -2.20 -4.30 14.71
CA LEU A 372 -3.12 -4.93 15.65
C LEU A 372 -4.44 -4.18 15.65
N PHE A 373 -5.60 -4.83 15.62
CA PHE A 373 -6.85 -4.12 15.42
C PHE A 373 -7.34 -3.46 16.71
N ILE A 374 -7.69 -4.26 17.72
CA ILE A 374 -8.24 -3.75 18.97
C ILE A 374 -7.18 -3.00 19.79
N ILE A 375 -5.94 -3.48 19.77
CA ILE A 375 -4.84 -2.87 20.54
C ILE A 375 -4.50 -1.47 20.01
N SER A 376 -4.79 -1.16 18.74
CA SER A 376 -4.62 0.20 18.21
C SER A 376 -5.57 1.25 18.83
N PHE A 377 -6.57 0.85 19.61
CA PHE A 377 -7.43 1.76 20.37
C PHE A 377 -6.92 2.05 21.79
N VAL A 378 -5.81 1.43 22.21
CA VAL A 378 -5.23 1.62 23.54
C VAL A 378 -4.33 2.84 23.52
N ASN A 379 -4.64 3.87 24.30
CA ASN A 379 -3.89 5.13 24.30
C ASN A 379 -2.59 5.06 25.11
N HIS A 380 -1.72 6.03 24.84
CA HIS A 380 -0.51 6.26 25.61
C HIS A 380 -0.81 6.77 27.02
N ALA A 381 -0.06 6.29 28.02
CA ALA A 381 0.12 6.97 29.30
C ALA A 381 1.53 6.71 29.84
N LYS A 382 2.15 7.71 30.49
CA LYS A 382 3.41 7.54 31.23
C LYS A 382 3.34 6.52 32.35
N GLU A 383 2.19 6.41 33.02
CA GLU A 383 1.93 5.41 34.08
C GLU A 383 0.84 4.42 33.64
N PRO A 384 1.16 3.51 32.70
CA PRO A 384 0.17 2.66 32.07
C PRO A 384 -0.49 1.71 33.08
N ASN A 385 -1.71 1.26 32.75
CA ASN A 385 -2.43 0.26 33.52
C ASN A 385 -2.49 -1.12 32.83
N ALA A 386 -1.97 -1.22 31.61
CA ALA A 386 -1.78 -2.46 30.88
C ALA A 386 -0.40 -2.53 30.23
N TYR A 387 0.00 -3.73 29.81
CA TYR A 387 1.20 -3.96 29.01
C TYR A 387 0.92 -4.94 27.88
N LEU A 388 1.68 -4.79 26.80
CA LEU A 388 1.58 -5.60 25.60
C LEU A 388 2.80 -6.52 25.51
N PHE A 389 2.57 -7.80 25.19
CA PHE A 389 3.64 -8.73 24.85
C PHE A 389 3.16 -9.72 23.78
N GLN A 390 4.11 -10.42 23.17
CA GLN A 390 3.84 -11.41 22.13
C GLN A 390 4.10 -12.82 22.64
N GLU A 391 3.19 -13.75 22.33
CA GLU A 391 3.34 -15.18 22.60
C GLU A 391 2.97 -15.97 21.34
N GLY A 392 3.97 -16.50 20.64
CA GLY A 392 3.80 -17.09 19.32
C GLY A 392 3.27 -16.08 18.30
N GLU A 393 2.14 -16.39 17.67
CA GLU A 393 1.47 -15.51 16.69
C GLU A 393 0.52 -14.49 17.35
N PHE A 394 0.31 -14.58 18.66
CA PHE A 394 -0.66 -13.76 19.37
C PHE A 394 -0.01 -12.58 20.08
N HIS A 395 -0.74 -11.47 20.09
CA HIS A 395 -0.42 -10.29 20.86
C HIS A 395 -1.40 -10.19 22.02
N ILE A 396 -0.85 -10.12 23.23
CA ILE A 396 -1.60 -10.20 24.48
C ILE A 396 -1.46 -8.87 25.23
N LEU A 397 -2.57 -8.18 25.39
CA LEU A 397 -2.70 -7.03 26.27
C LEU A 397 -3.14 -7.52 27.65
N LYS A 398 -2.37 -7.23 28.70
CA LYS A 398 -2.60 -7.75 30.04
C LYS A 398 -2.59 -6.63 31.09
N ALA A 399 -3.45 -6.74 32.10
CA ALA A 399 -3.60 -5.74 33.15
C ALA A 399 -2.36 -5.70 34.07
N LEU A 400 -1.71 -4.55 34.20
CA LEU A 400 -0.58 -4.31 35.12
C LEU A 400 -1.04 -4.08 36.56
N LYS A 401 -2.21 -3.45 36.72
CA LYS A 401 -2.88 -3.14 37.99
C LYS A 401 -4.37 -3.47 37.88
N ASN A 402 -5.10 -3.37 39.00
CA ASN A 402 -6.56 -3.48 38.95
C ASN A 402 -7.11 -2.28 38.17
N ILE A 403 -7.99 -2.53 37.21
CA ILE A 403 -8.62 -1.51 36.35
C ILE A 403 -10.10 -1.49 36.71
N LYS A 404 -10.63 -0.32 37.08
CA LYS A 404 -12.05 -0.17 37.44
C LYS A 404 -12.93 -0.14 36.18
N ALA A 405 -14.21 -0.47 36.34
CA ALA A 405 -15.19 -0.18 35.30
C ALA A 405 -15.13 1.30 34.91
N ASP A 406 -15.27 1.56 33.61
CA ASP A 406 -15.15 2.87 32.96
C ASP A 406 -13.78 3.55 33.03
N GLU A 407 -12.75 2.86 33.56
CA GLU A 407 -11.36 3.33 33.48
C GLU A 407 -10.77 3.06 32.08
N GLU A 408 -10.00 4.03 31.58
CA GLU A 408 -9.30 3.92 30.30
C GLU A 408 -8.11 2.96 30.42
N ILE A 409 -7.96 2.08 29.44
CA ILE A 409 -6.86 1.12 29.35
C ILE A 409 -5.75 1.79 28.53
N THR A 410 -4.55 1.83 29.10
CA THR A 410 -3.40 2.56 28.54
C THR A 410 -2.12 1.74 28.59
N ILE A 411 -1.24 1.99 27.63
CA ILE A 411 0.11 1.40 27.52
C ILE A 411 1.16 2.50 27.34
N ASP A 412 2.44 2.17 27.55
CA ASP A 412 3.54 3.09 27.25
C ASP A 412 4.07 2.86 25.83
N TYR A 413 3.66 3.72 24.89
CA TYR A 413 4.15 3.70 23.50
C TYR A 413 5.67 3.86 23.36
N VAL A 414 6.34 4.44 24.35
CA VAL A 414 7.77 4.80 24.28
C VAL A 414 8.55 4.17 25.43
N CYS A 415 8.13 2.98 25.85
CA CYS A 415 8.85 2.19 26.84
C CYS A 415 10.30 1.97 26.38
N GLY A 416 11.27 2.39 27.20
CA GLY A 416 12.70 2.23 26.90
C GLY A 416 13.30 3.25 25.92
N VAL A 417 12.54 4.23 25.44
CA VAL A 417 13.05 5.28 24.53
C VAL A 417 13.63 6.46 25.32
N GLN A 418 14.84 6.90 25.00
CA GLN A 418 15.52 8.01 25.70
C GLN A 418 14.83 9.37 25.48
N ASN A 419 14.43 9.69 24.24
CA ASN A 419 13.81 10.97 23.87
C ASN A 419 12.28 10.88 23.78
N ARG A 420 11.62 10.42 24.86
CA ARG A 420 10.16 10.15 24.91
C ARG A 420 9.31 11.27 24.29
N LYS A 421 9.54 12.52 24.69
CA LYS A 421 8.76 13.67 24.25
C LYS A 421 8.85 13.90 22.73
N GLU A 422 10.05 13.80 22.17
CA GLU A 422 10.26 13.96 20.72
C GLU A 422 9.55 12.85 19.94
N THR A 423 9.67 11.60 20.41
CA THR A 423 8.98 10.46 19.79
C THR A 423 7.45 10.61 19.88
N LEU A 424 6.91 11.00 21.04
CA LEU A 424 5.48 11.24 21.23
C LEU A 424 4.93 12.37 20.33
N LEU A 425 5.72 13.41 20.08
CA LEU A 425 5.35 14.49 19.16
C LEU A 425 5.17 13.99 17.72
N THR A 426 5.87 12.93 17.31
CA THR A 426 5.66 12.33 15.97
C THR A 426 4.26 11.74 15.79
N TRP A 427 3.57 11.41 16.89
CA TRP A 427 2.18 10.97 16.93
C TRP A 427 1.21 12.09 17.37
N GLY A 428 1.68 13.34 17.49
CA GLY A 428 0.87 14.48 17.93
C GLY A 428 0.55 14.49 19.43
N ILE A 429 1.21 13.66 20.23
CA ILE A 429 1.01 13.58 21.67
C ILE A 429 1.89 14.62 22.34
N THR A 430 1.25 15.60 22.98
CA THR A 430 1.93 16.78 23.57
C THR A 430 2.03 16.75 25.09
N ARG A 431 1.35 15.79 25.73
CA ARG A 431 1.36 15.60 27.19
C ARG A 431 1.89 14.20 27.49
N GLU A 432 2.82 14.11 28.44
CA GLU A 432 3.33 12.84 28.97
C GLU A 432 2.34 12.18 29.93
#